data_AF-A0A833CBD3-F1
#
_entry.id   AF-A0A833CBD3-F1
#
_cell.length_a   1.000
_cell.length_b   1.000
_cell.length_c   1.000
_cell.angle_alpha   90.00
_cell.angle_beta   90.00
_cell.angle_gamma   90.00
#
_symmetry.space_group_name_H-M   'P 1'
#
loop_
_entity.id
_entity.type
_entity.pdbx_description
1 polymer ?
#
loop_
_entity_poly.entity_id
_entity_poly.type
_entity_poly.pdbx_seq_one_letter_code
_entity_poly.pdbx_strand_id
1 'polypeptide(L)'
;MLGGDKLIYTSNEVEKIDLEINQGDDHQITFNLTDDNGELIDTSNSKFIFGACYRYSDPLAIKCECEVVSNGEILLRINRDVTSKLMANNSHAKFNKMYYDIQRICNGKAQRIVQGELLISPGNAFKGDKNEL
;
A
#
# COMPACT_ATOMS: atom_id res chain seq x y z
N MET A 1 7.10 -30.73 -27.95
CA MET A 1 6.03 -30.09 -27.16
C MET A 1 6.10 -30.60 -25.74
N LEU A 2 6.61 -29.79 -24.81
CA LEU A 2 6.29 -29.85 -23.39
C LEU A 2 6.33 -28.38 -22.93
N GLY A 3 5.16 -27.79 -22.78
CA GLY A 3 4.99 -26.47 -22.20
C GLY A 3 5.36 -26.57 -20.74
N GLY A 4 6.55 -26.09 -20.40
CA GLY A 4 6.89 -25.81 -19.01
C GLY A 4 6.04 -24.62 -18.58
N ASP A 5 5.20 -24.84 -17.58
CA ASP A 5 4.48 -23.78 -16.89
C ASP A 5 5.47 -22.69 -16.54
N LYS A 6 5.33 -21.55 -17.24
CA LYS A 6 6.08 -20.36 -16.96
C LYS A 6 5.59 -19.90 -15.60
N LEU A 7 6.33 -20.23 -14.54
CA LEU A 7 6.26 -19.54 -13.27
C LEU A 7 6.31 -18.06 -13.61
N ILE A 8 5.17 -17.38 -13.54
CA ILE A 8 5.12 -15.93 -13.60
C ILE A 8 5.70 -15.51 -12.26
N TYR A 9 7.03 -15.45 -12.17
CA TYR A 9 7.68 -14.61 -11.20
C TYR A 9 7.23 -13.20 -11.54
N THR A 10 6.15 -12.72 -10.93
CA THR A 10 5.97 -11.29 -10.74
C THR A 10 7.05 -10.89 -9.75
N SER A 11 8.29 -10.78 -10.21
CA SER A 11 9.31 -10.02 -9.49
C SER A 11 8.71 -8.63 -9.33
N ASN A 12 8.43 -8.25 -8.07
CA ASN A 12 8.10 -6.85 -7.82
C ASN A 12 9.30 -6.04 -8.29
N GLU A 13 9.05 -4.91 -8.93
CA GLU A 13 10.13 -4.03 -9.33
C GLU A 13 10.75 -3.32 -8.11
N VAL A 14 10.15 -3.43 -6.92
CA VAL A 14 10.66 -2.84 -5.67
C VAL A 14 10.62 -3.90 -4.56
N GLU A 15 11.62 -3.88 -3.67
CA GLU A 15 11.66 -4.72 -2.48
C GLU A 15 10.41 -4.54 -1.59
N LYS A 16 10.04 -5.61 -0.87
CA LYS A 16 8.90 -5.61 0.05
C LYS A 16 9.09 -4.55 1.13
N ILE A 17 8.11 -3.66 1.26
CA ILE A 17 8.07 -2.65 2.33
C ILE A 17 6.94 -3.02 3.28
N ASP A 18 7.23 -3.26 4.56
CA ASP A 18 6.20 -3.46 5.56
C ASP A 18 5.72 -2.11 6.09
N LEU A 19 4.39 -1.95 6.17
CA LEU A 19 3.74 -0.70 6.58
C LEU A 19 3.04 -0.88 7.92
N GLU A 20 2.95 0.19 8.69
CA GLU A 20 2.11 0.26 9.90
C GLU A 20 1.24 1.51 9.86
N ILE A 21 -0.08 1.34 10.04
CA ILE A 21 -1.06 2.41 10.09
C ILE A 21 -1.83 2.35 11.41
N ASN A 22 -1.96 3.50 12.07
CA ASN A 22 -2.83 3.67 13.21
C ASN A 22 -4.28 3.93 12.75
N GLN A 23 -5.21 3.15 13.29
CA GLN A 23 -6.63 3.37 13.08
C GLN A 23 -7.04 4.73 13.63
N GLY A 24 -7.67 5.55 12.78
CA GLY A 24 -8.21 6.84 13.18
C GLY A 24 -7.22 8.00 13.12
N ASP A 25 -6.01 7.79 12.59
CA ASP A 25 -5.04 8.84 12.30
C ASP A 25 -4.92 9.07 10.78
N ASP A 26 -4.51 10.27 10.38
CA ASP A 26 -4.00 10.47 9.02
C ASP A 26 -2.64 9.76 8.89
N HIS A 27 -2.39 9.14 7.75
CA HIS A 27 -1.13 8.46 7.47
C HIS A 27 -0.52 8.95 6.17
N GLN A 28 0.80 9.16 6.19
CA GLN A 28 1.58 9.56 5.03
C GLN A 28 2.89 8.78 5.01
N ILE A 29 3.22 8.21 3.85
CA ILE A 29 4.51 7.57 3.62
C ILE A 29 4.98 7.79 2.19
N THR A 30 6.28 8.04 2.05
CA THR A 30 6.96 8.13 0.77
C THR A 30 7.61 6.79 0.43
N PHE A 31 7.44 6.34 -0.81
CA PHE A 31 8.11 5.18 -1.37
C PHE A 31 9.21 5.63 -2.33
N ASN A 32 10.43 5.18 -2.09
CA ASN A 32 11.51 5.23 -3.07
C ASN A 32 11.42 3.98 -3.94
N LEU A 33 11.15 4.19 -5.23
CA LEU A 33 10.94 3.13 -6.20
C LEU A 33 12.26 2.85 -6.92
N THR A 34 12.96 1.83 -6.42
CA THR A 34 14.25 1.39 -6.94
C THR A 34 14.16 -0.08 -7.33
N ASP A 35 14.71 -0.43 -8.50
CA ASP A 35 14.78 -1.80 -8.98
C ASP A 35 15.83 -2.65 -8.24
N ASP A 36 15.83 -3.96 -8.51
CA ASP A 36 16.79 -4.90 -7.93
C ASP A 36 18.27 -4.56 -8.24
N ASN A 37 18.53 -3.68 -9.21
CA ASN A 37 19.86 -3.21 -9.58
C ASN A 37 20.25 -1.88 -8.91
N GLY A 38 19.34 -1.26 -8.15
CA GLY A 38 19.58 0.05 -7.54
C GLY A 38 19.19 1.24 -8.42
N GLU A 39 18.55 1.02 -9.58
CA GLU A 39 18.15 2.07 -10.50
C GLU A 39 16.75 2.60 -10.19
N LEU A 40 16.55 3.91 -10.35
CA LEU A 40 15.24 4.53 -10.12
C LEU A 40 14.23 4.10 -11.18
N ILE A 41 13.04 3.69 -10.73
CA ILE A 41 11.92 3.44 -11.62
C ILE A 41 11.46 4.78 -12.22
N ASP A 42 11.42 4.87 -13.55
CA ASP A 42 10.85 6.03 -14.23
C ASP A 42 9.35 6.14 -13.93
N THR A 43 8.97 7.22 -13.26
CA THR A 43 7.59 7.50 -12.83
C THR A 43 6.83 8.40 -13.82
N SER A 44 7.49 8.90 -14.85
CA SER A 44 6.86 9.81 -15.82
C SER A 44 5.70 9.12 -16.56
N ASN A 45 4.66 9.90 -16.87
CA ASN A 45 3.42 9.44 -17.53
C ASN A 45 2.76 8.22 -16.86
N SER A 46 3.02 7.99 -15.58
CA SER A 46 2.55 6.84 -14.83
C SER A 46 1.58 7.27 -13.74
N LYS A 47 0.57 6.44 -13.51
CA LYS A 47 -0.36 6.54 -12.38
C LYS A 47 -0.10 5.40 -11.42
N PHE A 48 -0.13 5.66 -10.11
CA PHE A 48 0.13 4.65 -9.10
C PHE A 48 -1.11 4.46 -8.22
N ILE A 49 -1.59 3.23 -8.09
CA ILE A 49 -2.76 2.89 -7.28
C ILE A 49 -2.33 1.95 -6.16
N PHE A 50 -2.53 2.39 -4.92
CA PHE A 50 -2.39 1.57 -3.72
C PHE A 50 -3.72 0.86 -3.43
N GLY A 51 -3.66 -0.45 -3.21
CA GLY A 51 -4.79 -1.27 -2.80
C GLY A 51 -4.42 -2.15 -1.61
N ALA A 52 -5.29 -2.23 -0.60
CA ALA A 52 -5.12 -3.16 0.52
C ALA A 52 -6.42 -3.88 0.89
N CYS A 53 -6.30 -5.15 1.25
CA CYS A 53 -7.40 -6.01 1.71
C CYS A 53 -6.96 -6.90 2.88
N TYR A 54 -7.91 -7.33 3.72
CA TYR A 54 -7.61 -8.22 4.85
C TYR A 54 -7.33 -9.65 4.40
N ARG A 55 -8.01 -10.11 3.35
CA ARG A 55 -7.79 -11.40 2.70
C ARG A 55 -7.86 -11.21 1.19
N TYR A 56 -7.16 -12.06 0.45
CA TYR A 56 -7.07 -11.97 -1.02
C TYR A 56 -8.43 -11.95 -1.74
N SER A 57 -9.44 -12.62 -1.18
CA SER A 57 -10.80 -12.67 -1.73
C SER A 57 -11.71 -11.52 -1.27
N ASP A 58 -11.29 -10.73 -0.29
CA ASP A 58 -12.11 -9.64 0.24
C ASP A 58 -12.10 -8.42 -0.69
N PRO A 59 -13.16 -7.60 -0.68
CA PRO A 59 -13.11 -6.28 -1.28
C PRO A 59 -11.94 -5.45 -0.73
N LEU A 60 -11.43 -4.52 -1.53
CA LEU A 60 -10.43 -3.56 -1.07
C LEU A 60 -11.00 -2.73 0.09
N ALA A 61 -10.30 -2.77 1.22
CA ALA A 61 -10.57 -1.91 2.37
C ALA A 61 -9.90 -0.53 2.21
N ILE A 62 -8.80 -0.48 1.45
CA ILE A 62 -8.14 0.77 1.05
C ILE A 62 -7.95 0.74 -0.46
N LYS A 63 -8.33 1.84 -1.11
CA LYS A 63 -7.97 2.12 -2.50
C LYS A 63 -7.70 3.61 -2.65
N CYS A 64 -6.47 3.97 -2.97
CA CYS A 64 -6.06 5.35 -3.14
C CYS A 64 -5.01 5.47 -4.25
N GLU A 65 -4.90 6.66 -4.79
CA GLU A 65 -3.85 7.01 -5.75
C GLU A 65 -2.63 7.53 -4.98
N CYS A 66 -1.44 7.09 -5.36
CA CYS A 66 -0.20 7.66 -4.86
C CYS A 66 0.19 8.85 -5.76
N GLU A 67 0.59 9.94 -5.13
CA GLU A 67 1.08 11.14 -5.80
C GLU A 67 2.53 10.95 -6.24
N VAL A 68 2.88 11.30 -7.47
CA VAL A 68 4.29 11.34 -7.89
C VAL A 68 4.89 12.65 -7.39
N VAL A 69 5.88 12.57 -6.51
CA VAL A 69 6.53 13.74 -5.91
C VAL A 69 7.82 14.10 -6.62
N SER A 70 8.58 13.09 -7.07
CA SER A 70 9.78 13.25 -7.88
C SER A 70 10.04 11.96 -8.69
N ASN A 71 11.03 11.96 -9.58
CA ASN A 71 11.28 10.75 -10.36
C ASN A 71 11.78 9.60 -9.48
N GLY A 72 11.08 8.46 -9.51
CA GLY A 72 11.37 7.32 -8.65
C GLY A 72 10.82 7.49 -7.22
N GLU A 73 9.97 8.48 -6.97
CA GLU A 73 9.44 8.75 -5.63
C GLU A 73 7.93 9.01 -5.68
N ILE A 74 7.18 8.22 -4.91
CA ILE A 74 5.72 8.38 -4.81
C ILE A 74 5.28 8.53 -3.36
N LEU A 75 4.19 9.25 -3.15
CA LEU A 75 3.63 9.56 -1.85
C LEU A 75 2.25 8.96 -1.70
N LEU A 76 2.08 8.14 -0.67
CA LEU A 76 0.79 7.62 -0.24
C LEU A 76 0.24 8.48 0.89
N ARG A 77 -0.99 8.94 0.73
CA ARG A 77 -1.76 9.63 1.77
C ARG A 77 -3.04 8.83 2.03
N ILE A 78 -3.27 8.46 3.28
CA ILE A 78 -4.49 7.77 3.72
C ILE A 78 -5.10 8.60 4.84
N ASN A 79 -6.25 9.21 4.55
CA ASN A 79 -6.89 10.11 5.50
C ASN A 79 -7.57 9.32 6.63
N ARG A 80 -7.75 10.00 7.76
CA ARG A 80 -8.50 9.56 8.95
C ARG A 80 -9.85 8.94 8.62
N ASP A 81 -10.56 9.46 7.63
CA ASP A 81 -11.88 8.95 7.21
C ASP A 81 -11.83 7.54 6.63
N VAL A 82 -10.67 7.11 6.14
CA VAL A 82 -10.38 5.75 5.70
C VAL A 82 -9.82 4.95 6.88
N THR A 83 -8.77 5.44 7.54
CA THR A 83 -8.09 4.69 8.61
C THR A 83 -9.00 4.38 9.80
N SER A 84 -9.94 5.27 10.15
CA SER A 84 -10.90 5.05 11.25
C SER A 84 -11.83 3.86 11.03
N LYS A 85 -12.07 3.47 9.77
CA LYS A 85 -12.95 2.35 9.40
C LYS A 85 -12.22 1.01 9.37
N LEU A 86 -10.89 1.02 9.48
CA LEU A 86 -10.09 -0.20 9.46
C LEU A 86 -10.27 -0.97 10.76
N MET A 87 -10.35 -2.30 10.66
CA MET A 87 -10.34 -3.20 11.82
C MET A 87 -8.90 -3.34 12.32
N ALA A 88 -8.58 -2.69 13.43
CA ALA A 88 -7.25 -2.72 14.04
C ALA A 88 -7.01 -3.92 14.97
N ASN A 89 -8.07 -4.52 15.49
CA ASN A 89 -8.00 -5.70 16.32
C ASN A 89 -8.82 -6.83 15.71
N ASN A 90 -8.47 -8.05 16.09
CA ASN A 90 -9.34 -9.20 15.93
C ASN A 90 -9.40 -9.95 17.27
N SER A 91 -10.27 -10.96 17.38
CA SER A 91 -10.49 -11.71 18.63
C SER A 91 -9.23 -12.39 19.19
N HIS A 92 -8.13 -12.43 18.45
CA HIS A 92 -6.92 -13.18 18.78
C HIS A 92 -5.63 -12.34 18.77
N ALA A 93 -5.68 -11.06 18.37
CA ALA A 93 -4.48 -10.22 18.23
C ALA A 93 -4.77 -8.75 18.52
N LYS A 94 -3.78 -8.09 19.16
CA LYS A 94 -3.78 -6.63 19.44
C LYS A 94 -3.66 -5.77 18.17
N PHE A 95 -3.25 -6.39 17.06
CA PHE A 95 -3.03 -5.77 15.75
C PHE A 95 -3.69 -6.65 14.69
N ASN A 96 -4.14 -6.04 13.60
CA ASN A 96 -4.65 -6.77 12.44
C ASN A 96 -3.69 -6.62 11.26
N LYS A 97 -3.74 -7.57 10.33
CA LYS A 97 -2.88 -7.56 9.14
C LYS A 97 -3.69 -7.48 7.86
N MET A 98 -3.14 -6.76 6.88
CA MET A 98 -3.63 -6.66 5.52
C MET A 98 -2.50 -7.00 4.56
N TYR A 99 -2.88 -7.41 3.35
CA TYR A 99 -1.97 -7.47 2.21
C TYR A 99 -2.23 -6.26 1.34
N TYR A 100 -1.16 -5.63 0.86
CA TYR A 100 -1.26 -4.52 -0.05
C TYR A 100 -0.41 -4.72 -1.29
N ASP A 101 -0.80 -4.05 -2.38
CA ASP A 101 0.05 -3.83 -3.53
C ASP A 101 -0.06 -2.39 -4.05
N ILE A 102 0.96 -1.99 -4.82
CA ILE A 102 0.93 -0.77 -5.62
C ILE A 102 1.03 -1.18 -7.08
N GLN A 103 0.03 -0.76 -7.87
CA GLN A 103 0.01 -0.93 -9.31
C GLN A 103 0.43 0.35 -10.01
N ARG A 104 1.41 0.23 -10.91
CA ARG A 104 1.74 1.24 -11.90
C ARG A 104 0.84 1.06 -13.12
N ILE A 105 0.23 2.13 -13.58
CA ILE A 105 -0.52 2.20 -14.83
C ILE A 105 0.24 3.16 -15.74
N CYS A 106 0.81 2.63 -16.83
CA CYS A 106 1.56 3.40 -17.82
C CYS A 106 1.13 2.95 -19.22
N ASN A 107 0.81 3.90 -20.11
CA ASN A 107 0.36 3.62 -21.48
C ASN A 107 -0.78 2.58 -21.57
N GLY A 108 -1.74 2.66 -20.63
CA GLY A 108 -2.89 1.74 -20.57
C GLY A 108 -2.58 0.33 -20.08
N LYS A 109 -1.34 0.04 -19.67
CA LYS A 109 -0.95 -1.24 -19.07
C LYS A 109 -0.80 -1.08 -17.56
N ALA A 110 -1.42 -2.00 -16.82
CA ALA A 110 -1.28 -2.10 -15.37
C ALA A 110 -0.25 -3.17 -15.02
N GLN A 111 0.66 -2.86 -14.11
CA GLN A 111 1.68 -3.76 -13.59
C GLN A 111 1.82 -3.55 -12.08
N ARG A 112 1.87 -4.63 -11.31
CA ARG A 112 2.23 -4.56 -9.89
C ARG A 112 3.73 -4.28 -9.77
N ILE A 113 4.08 -3.28 -8.96
CA ILE A 113 5.48 -2.86 -8.74
C ILE A 113 5.94 -3.03 -7.30
N VAL A 114 5.05 -2.93 -6.32
CA VAL A 114 5.33 -3.10 -4.89
C VAL A 114 4.26 -3.99 -4.29
N GLN A 115 4.62 -4.83 -3.33
CA GLN A 115 3.66 -5.53 -2.47
C GLN A 115 4.24 -5.71 -1.07
N GLY A 116 3.37 -5.87 -0.09
CA GLY A 116 3.81 -6.12 1.28
C GLY A 116 2.68 -6.42 2.25
N GLU A 117 3.06 -6.51 3.52
CA GLU A 117 2.09 -6.57 4.61
C GLU A 117 1.86 -5.16 5.17
N LEU A 118 0.61 -4.88 5.54
CA LEU A 118 0.21 -3.67 6.23
C LEU A 118 -0.36 -4.06 7.60
N LEU A 119 0.29 -3.59 8.66
CA LEU A 119 -0.16 -3.73 10.03
C LEU A 119 -1.13 -2.59 10.37
N ILE A 120 -2.28 -2.94 10.94
CA ILE A 120 -3.25 -1.98 11.48
C ILE A 120 -3.19 -2.03 13.00
N SER A 121 -2.81 -0.90 13.58
CA SER A 121 -2.69 -0.70 15.02
C SER A 121 -3.90 0.07 15.57
N PRO A 122 -4.38 -0.22 16.80
CA PRO A 122 -5.60 0.38 17.37
C PRO A 122 -5.49 1.89 17.68
N GLY A 123 -4.38 2.53 17.29
CA GLY A 123 -4.14 3.95 17.49
C GLY A 123 -4.04 4.34 18.97
N ASN A 124 -4.12 5.64 19.24
CA ASN A 124 -4.06 6.18 20.59
C ASN A 124 -5.41 5.99 21.31
N ALA A 125 -5.37 5.63 22.59
CA ALA A 125 -6.57 5.56 23.43
C ALA A 125 -7.26 6.93 23.61
N PHE A 126 -6.51 8.03 23.42
CA PHE A 126 -7.01 9.38 23.44
C PHE A 126 -7.54 9.78 22.05
N LYS A 127 -8.87 9.79 21.92
CA LYS A 127 -9.54 10.33 20.73
C LYS A 127 -9.70 11.82 20.96
N GLY A 128 -8.77 12.64 20.46
CA GLY A 128 -8.90 14.10 20.51
C GLY A 128 -10.28 14.51 19.97
N ASP A 129 -11.03 15.26 20.77
CA ASP A 129 -12.38 15.68 20.44
C ASP A 129 -12.32 16.69 19.29
N LYS A 130 -13.25 16.62 18.32
CA LYS A 130 -13.30 17.57 17.18
C LYS A 130 -13.44 19.04 17.60
N ASN A 131 -13.70 19.30 18.88
CA ASN A 131 -13.90 20.63 19.45
C ASN A 131 -12.64 21.20 20.15
N GLU A 132 -11.50 20.50 20.11
CA GLU A 132 -10.27 20.94 20.78
C GLU A 132 -9.14 21.37 19.81
N LEU A 133 -9.46 21.62 18.52
CA LEU A 133 -8.55 22.18 17.52
C LEU A 133 -9.12 23.45 16.88
#